data_AF-A0A3D2MIX7-F1
#
_entry.id   AF-A0A3D2MIX7-F1
#
_cell.length_a   1.000
_cell.length_b   1.000
_cell.length_c   1.000
_cell.angle_alpha   90.00
_cell.angle_beta   90.00
_cell.angle_gamma   90.00
#
_symmetry.space_group_name_H-M   'P 1'
#
loop_
_entity.id
_entity.type
_entity.pdbx_description
1 polymer ?
#
loop_
_entity_poly.entity_id
_entity_poly.type
_entity_poly.pdbx_seq_one_letter_code
_entity_poly.pdbx_strand_id
1 'polypeptide(L)'
;MNKWHILPLSLADQQRHIDQSELLLRTIEPWHLATLYWSMAEPEGLVLGFSQKEEILNQETVARLQMPIYRRRAGGTAVLVGPHLLSLDVVLPAGHPLLLADVV
;
A
#
# COMPACT_ATOMS: atom_id res chain seq x y z
N MET A 1 20.34 15.47 11.33
CA MET A 1 19.30 15.16 10.33
C MET A 1 19.14 13.66 10.28
N ASN A 2 17.96 13.12 10.64
CA ASN A 2 17.70 11.69 10.47
C ASN A 2 17.82 11.36 8.98
N LYS A 3 18.76 10.48 8.62
CA LYS A 3 18.91 10.02 7.24
C LYS A 3 17.74 9.10 6.94
N TRP A 4 16.96 9.42 5.92
CA TRP A 4 15.89 8.56 5.42
C TRP A 4 16.45 7.61 4.37
N HIS A 5 15.94 6.38 4.35
CA HIS A 5 16.14 5.47 3.25
C HIS A 5 14.99 5.68 2.24
N ILE A 6 15.30 6.22 1.07
CA ILE A 6 14.30 6.55 0.05
C ILE A 6 14.46 5.54 -1.08
N LEU A 7 13.44 4.69 -1.27
CA LEU A 7 13.41 3.76 -2.38
C LEU A 7 13.04 4.50 -3.68
N PRO A 8 13.55 4.04 -4.84
CA PRO A 8 13.12 4.59 -6.13
C PRO A 8 11.63 4.32 -6.35
N LEU A 9 11.00 5.17 -7.19
CA LEU A 9 9.63 4.95 -7.64
C LEU A 9 9.51 3.54 -8.27
N SER A 10 8.55 2.77 -7.77
CA SER A 10 8.25 1.44 -8.26
C SER A 10 6.99 1.46 -9.12
N LEU A 11 7.10 1.01 -10.37
CA LEU A 11 5.97 0.77 -11.27
C LEU A 11 5.76 -0.73 -11.39
N ALA A 12 4.64 -1.25 -10.90
CA ALA A 12 4.37 -2.68 -10.94
C ALA A 12 2.88 -3.00 -10.75
N ASP A 13 2.54 -4.28 -10.89
CA ASP A 13 1.24 -4.78 -10.45
C ASP A 13 1.02 -4.48 -8.95
N GLN A 14 -0.20 -4.08 -8.59
CA GLN A 14 -0.54 -3.66 -7.23
C GLN A 14 -0.28 -4.75 -6.18
N GLN A 15 -0.36 -6.04 -6.52
CA GLN A 15 -0.04 -7.12 -5.59
C GLN A 15 1.42 -7.06 -5.15
N ARG A 16 2.34 -6.73 -6.07
CA ARG A 16 3.77 -6.56 -5.72
C ARG A 16 3.98 -5.40 -4.76
N HIS A 17 3.23 -4.32 -4.91
CA HIS A 17 3.30 -3.19 -3.98
C HIS A 17 2.78 -3.60 -2.59
N ILE A 18 1.66 -4.32 -2.53
CA ILE A 18 1.13 -4.86 -1.26
C ILE A 18 2.15 -5.77 -0.57
N ASP A 19 2.75 -6.70 -1.32
CA ASP A 19 3.73 -7.64 -0.80
C ASP A 19 5.02 -6.92 -0.33
N GLN A 20 5.46 -5.90 -1.06
CA GLN A 20 6.63 -5.10 -0.70
C GLN A 20 6.38 -4.30 0.58
N SER A 21 5.22 -3.65 0.73
CA SER A 21 4.89 -2.89 1.94
C SER A 21 4.78 -3.81 3.16
N GLU A 22 4.20 -5.01 3.00
CA GLU A 22 4.20 -6.06 4.04
C GLU A 22 5.61 -6.53 4.40
N LEU A 23 6.48 -6.74 3.40
CA LEU A 23 7.86 -7.15 3.62
C LEU A 23 8.64 -6.08 4.39
N LEU A 24 8.50 -4.81 4.00
CA LEU A 24 9.15 -3.68 4.69
C LEU A 24 8.69 -3.60 6.14
N LEU A 25 7.39 -3.74 6.39
CA LEU A 25 6.83 -3.72 7.75
C LEU A 25 7.30 -4.90 8.61
N ARG A 26 7.50 -6.09 8.02
CA ARG A 26 7.92 -7.29 8.75
C ARG A 26 9.42 -7.37 9.02
N THR A 27 10.22 -6.68 8.22
CA THR A 27 11.68 -6.76 8.27
C THR A 27 12.33 -5.48 8.82
N ILE A 28 11.53 -4.44 9.12
CA ILE A 28 12.03 -3.23 9.79
C ILE A 28 12.50 -3.57 11.21
N GLU A 29 13.71 -3.14 11.56
CA GLU A 29 14.34 -3.35 12.86
C GLU A 29 14.68 -1.99 13.49
N PRO A 30 14.85 -1.89 14.82
CA PRO A 30 15.10 -0.61 15.50
C PRO A 30 16.32 0.18 14.98
N TRP A 31 17.32 -0.50 14.43
CA TRP A 31 18.54 0.11 13.88
C TRP A 31 18.42 0.49 12.40
N HIS A 32 17.31 0.14 11.73
CA HIS A 32 17.08 0.56 10.34
C HIS A 32 16.74 2.05 10.25
N LEU A 33 17.04 2.64 9.10
CA LEU A 33 16.57 3.99 8.79
C LEU A 33 15.07 3.94 8.48
N ALA A 34 14.35 5.00 8.84
CA ALA A 34 12.98 5.20 8.37
C ALA A 34 12.97 5.18 6.84
N THR A 35 12.02 4.44 6.27
CA THR A 35 11.97 4.16 4.83
C THR A 35 10.76 4.84 4.18
N LEU A 36 11.00 5.49 3.04
CA LEU A 36 9.95 5.97 2.13
C LEU A 36 9.89 5.03 0.92
N TYR A 37 8.71 4.50 0.63
CA TYR A 37 8.44 3.68 -0.54
C TYR A 37 7.37 4.33 -1.40
N TRP A 38 7.76 4.71 -2.62
CA TRP A 38 6.89 5.34 -3.60
C TRP A 38 6.47 4.33 -4.67
N SER A 39 5.18 4.24 -4.97
CA SER A 39 4.65 3.26 -5.91
C SER A 39 3.52 3.81 -6.79
N MET A 40 3.43 3.30 -8.00
CA MET A 40 2.27 3.47 -8.89
C MET A 40 1.93 2.12 -9.52
N ALA A 41 0.64 1.77 -9.46
CA ALA A 41 0.15 0.50 -9.97
C ALA A 41 -0.02 0.54 -11.49
N GLU A 42 0.41 -0.53 -12.16
CA GLU A 42 0.06 -0.82 -13.54
C GLU A 42 -0.18 -2.34 -13.69
N PRO A 43 -1.37 -2.79 -14.15
CA PRO A 43 -2.49 -2.00 -14.70
C PRO A 43 -3.35 -1.31 -13.63
N GLU A 44 -4.37 -0.54 -14.08
CA GLU A 44 -5.43 -0.03 -13.20
C GLU A 44 -6.18 -1.19 -12.54
N GLY A 45 -6.52 -1.04 -11.26
CA GLY A 45 -7.21 -2.07 -10.49
C GLY A 45 -7.89 -1.54 -9.23
N LEU A 46 -8.57 -2.42 -8.50
CA LEU A 46 -9.28 -2.06 -7.28
C LEU A 46 -8.69 -2.78 -6.07
N VAL A 47 -8.24 -2.03 -5.07
CA VAL A 47 -7.79 -2.58 -3.78
C VAL A 47 -8.93 -2.51 -2.79
N LEU A 48 -9.36 -3.65 -2.27
CA LEU A 48 -10.33 -3.74 -1.19
C LEU A 48 -9.66 -3.67 0.17
N GLY A 49 -10.27 -2.94 1.10
CA GLY A 49 -9.92 -2.98 2.51
C GLY A 49 -10.23 -4.35 3.13
N PHE A 50 -9.54 -4.68 4.21
CA PHE A 50 -9.59 -6.02 4.83
C PHE A 50 -11.01 -6.59 5.07
N SER A 51 -11.95 -5.75 5.51
CA SER A 51 -13.32 -6.17 5.84
C SER A 51 -14.30 -6.07 4.67
N GLN A 52 -13.87 -5.53 3.53
CA GLN A 52 -14.72 -5.41 2.35
C GLN A 52 -14.77 -6.74 1.60
N LYS A 53 -15.98 -7.14 1.24
CA LYS A 53 -16.22 -8.36 0.46
C LYS A 53 -16.43 -8.01 -1.00
N GLU A 54 -16.02 -8.89 -1.90
CA GLU A 54 -16.12 -8.64 -3.34
C GLU A 54 -17.57 -8.48 -3.82
N GLU A 55 -18.54 -9.06 -3.11
CA GLU A 55 -19.96 -8.98 -3.50
C GLU A 55 -20.53 -7.55 -3.40
N ILE A 56 -19.84 -6.63 -2.71
CA ILE A 56 -20.25 -5.21 -2.67
C ILE A 56 -19.89 -4.46 -3.97
N LEU A 57 -19.08 -5.06 -4.84
CA LEU A 57 -18.65 -4.46 -6.09
C LEU A 57 -19.73 -4.57 -7.17
N ASN A 58 -19.72 -3.61 -8.09
CA ASN A 58 -20.50 -3.70 -9.31
C ASN A 58 -19.90 -4.79 -10.22
N GLN A 59 -20.44 -6.01 -10.10
CA GLN A 59 -19.95 -7.19 -10.80
C GLN A 59 -19.96 -7.03 -12.32
N GLU A 60 -20.98 -6.36 -12.87
CA GLU A 60 -21.07 -6.09 -14.30
C GLU A 60 -19.91 -5.21 -14.78
N THR A 61 -19.57 -4.18 -14.01
CA THR A 61 -18.47 -3.26 -14.33
C THR A 61 -17.12 -3.94 -14.19
N VAL A 62 -16.91 -4.72 -13.13
CA VAL A 62 -15.67 -5.49 -12.93
C VAL A 62 -15.47 -6.50 -14.07
N ALA A 63 -16.52 -7.24 -14.44
CA ALA A 63 -16.46 -8.21 -15.54
C ALA A 63 -16.20 -7.52 -16.89
N ARG A 64 -16.86 -6.39 -17.16
CA ARG A 64 -16.69 -5.64 -18.42
C ARG A 64 -15.30 -5.04 -18.57
N LEU A 65 -14.75 -4.48 -17.50
CA LEU A 65 -13.43 -3.81 -17.53
C LEU A 65 -12.28 -4.79 -17.30
N GLN A 66 -12.56 -6.05 -16.96
CA GLN A 66 -11.57 -7.07 -16.59
C GLN A 66 -10.59 -6.54 -15.53
N MET A 67 -11.10 -5.74 -14.60
CA MET A 67 -10.29 -5.01 -13.63
C MET A 67 -9.76 -5.97 -12.56
N PRO A 68 -8.44 -6.02 -12.32
CA PRO A 68 -7.88 -6.79 -11.22
C PRO A 68 -8.39 -6.31 -9.88
N ILE A 69 -8.76 -7.25 -9.01
CA ILE A 69 -9.21 -6.99 -7.65
C ILE A 69 -8.14 -7.50 -6.68
N TYR A 70 -7.64 -6.62 -5.84
CA TYR A 70 -6.63 -6.90 -4.83
C TYR A 70 -7.22 -6.75 -3.43
N ARG A 71 -6.59 -7.38 -2.43
CA ARG A 71 -6.98 -7.23 -1.02
C ARG A 71 -5.77 -6.86 -0.19
N ARG A 72 -5.90 -5.83 0.64
CA ARG A 72 -4.87 -5.44 1.60
C ARG A 72 -5.27 -5.82 3.03
N ARG A 73 -4.27 -5.99 3.89
CA ARG A 73 -4.48 -6.29 5.32
C ARG A 73 -4.87 -5.06 6.13
N ALA A 74 -4.46 -3.88 5.70
CA ALA A 74 -4.87 -2.63 6.32
C ALA A 74 -6.38 -2.40 6.17
N GLY A 75 -6.96 -1.71 7.16
CA GLY A 75 -8.36 -1.29 7.13
C GLY A 75 -8.66 -0.23 6.06
N GLY A 76 -9.82 0.40 6.16
CA GLY A 76 -10.28 1.43 5.22
C GLY A 76 -11.14 0.89 4.08
N THR A 77 -11.44 1.76 3.12
CA THR A 77 -12.36 1.49 2.01
C THR A 77 -11.62 1.08 0.74
N ALA A 78 -12.39 0.85 -0.33
CA ALA A 78 -11.86 0.46 -1.62
C ALA A 78 -11.16 1.64 -2.27
N VAL A 79 -10.07 1.39 -2.98
CA VAL A 79 -9.27 2.39 -3.69
C VAL A 79 -9.04 1.93 -5.12
N LEU A 80 -9.36 2.80 -6.09
CA LEU A 80 -8.94 2.63 -7.48
C LEU A 80 -7.46 3.01 -7.58
N VAL A 81 -6.63 2.05 -7.98
CA VAL A 81 -5.18 2.22 -8.16
C VAL A 81 -4.85 2.19 -9.64
N GLY A 82 -3.76 2.84 -10.06
CA GLY A 82 -3.37 2.87 -11.46
C GLY A 82 -2.31 3.95 -11.73
N PRO A 83 -2.05 4.28 -13.01
CA PRO A 83 -1.03 5.25 -13.42
C PRO A 83 -1.33 6.70 -12.98
N HIS A 84 -2.53 6.96 -12.46
CA HIS A 84 -2.97 8.27 -11.99
C HIS A 84 -2.90 8.43 -10.47
N LEU A 85 -2.49 7.40 -9.73
CA LEU A 85 -2.41 7.42 -8.27
C LEU A 85 -0.99 7.12 -7.79
N LEU A 86 -0.27 8.15 -7.35
CA LEU A 86 1.00 8.00 -6.63
C LEU A 86 0.75 7.62 -5.18
N SER A 87 1.21 6.44 -4.78
CA SER A 87 1.14 5.92 -3.42
C SER A 87 2.46 6.13 -2.67
N LEU A 88 2.35 6.35 -1.36
CA LEU A 88 3.48 6.47 -0.44
C LEU A 88 3.24 5.60 0.79
N ASP A 89 4.15 4.65 1.02
CA ASP A 89 4.29 3.97 2.30
C ASP A 89 5.43 4.60 3.10
N VAL A 90 5.15 4.94 4.37
CA VAL A 90 6.12 5.45 5.33
C VAL A 90 6.35 4.40 6.41
N VAL A 91 7.52 3.78 6.41
CA VAL A 91 7.85 2.70 7.35
C VAL A 91 8.83 3.21 8.40
N LEU A 92 8.39 3.21 9.66
CA LEU A 92 9.15 3.72 10.78
C LEU A 92 9.68 2.57 11.66
N PRO A 93 10.96 2.56 12.04
CA PRO A 93 11.47 1.59 13.03
C PRO A 93 10.86 1.88 14.41
N ALA A 94 10.82 0.86 15.27
CA ALA A 94 10.36 1.02 16.65
C ALA A 94 11.16 2.10 17.38
N GLY A 95 10.47 2.96 18.14
CA GLY A 95 11.10 4.09 18.85
C GLY A 95 11.41 5.31 17.99
N HIS A 96 11.06 5.30 16.69
CA HIS A 96 11.18 6.50 15.85
C HIS A 96 10.31 7.64 16.41
N PRO A 97 10.78 8.89 16.47
CA PRO A 97 10.04 10.01 17.09
C PRO A 97 8.71 10.37 16.41
N LEU A 98 8.48 9.90 15.17
CA LEU A 98 7.20 10.07 14.46
C LEU A 98 6.21 8.93 14.70
N LEU A 99 6.64 7.85 15.37
CA LEU A 99 5.75 6.77 15.78
C LEU A 99 5.06 7.20 17.08
N LEU A 100 4.01 7.99 16.94
CA LEU A 100 3.18 8.46 18.05
C LEU A 100 2.03 7.48 18.28
N ALA A 101 1.44 7.52 19.48
CA ALA A 101 0.21 6.77 19.75
C ALA A 101 -0.91 7.26 18.83
N ASP A 102 -1.78 6.34 18.40
CA ASP A 102 -2.96 6.68 17.63
C ASP A 102 -3.83 7.68 18.40
N VAL A 103 -4.32 8.69 17.70
CA VAL A 103 -5.39 9.56 18.21
C VAL A 103 -6.70 8.88 17.85
N VAL A 104 -7.26 8.15 18.82
CA VAL A 104 -8.59 7.53 18.75
C VAL A 104 -9.68 8.48 19.22
#